data_AF-A0A8X6P4E7-F1
#
_entry.id   AF-A0A8X6P4E7-F1
#
_cell.length_a   1.000
_cell.length_b   1.000
_cell.length_c   1.000
_cell.angle_alpha   90.00
_cell.angle_beta   90.00
_cell.angle_gamma   90.00
#
_symmetry.space_group_name_H-M   'P 1'
#
loop_
_entity.id
_entity.type
_entity.pdbx_description
1 polymer ?
#
loop_
_entity_poly.entity_id
_entity_poly.type
_entity_poly.pdbx_seq_one_letter_code
_entity_poly.pdbx_strand_id
1 'polypeptide(L)'
;MFEGDQNTGIIEKWNWVHVTLWYPGKSPLWNMARMFTHYEAYPESIISGLPDAAYPGVSYIFPGLSPLQVAKTVKDISISSATNTFVESFTQVVYCSDTLTQLFDFSEITALQYSRFVYRYAEYWLTRWCTRNVYIAAEFATRPLINNFCTLPLDTMVRAFSNIMARFIYFERILTLDNAEEFGLAYAKAIEESAKRNLKGTTDSKFLSIGEGFVDFATSVLVMTPKRGWRLAMVFGEGWLLEAIMNGPFDFYITHRDY
;
A
#
# COMPACT_ATOMS: atom_id res chain seq x y z
N MET A 1 -6.32 -26.30 58.26
CA MET A 1 -7.23 -25.25 57.75
C MET A 1 -6.32 -24.14 57.25
N PHE A 2 -6.06 -24.05 55.94
CA PHE A 2 -6.91 -23.38 54.92
C PHE A 2 -7.33 -21.99 55.43
N GLU A 3 -7.19 -20.87 54.73
CA GLU A 3 -6.62 -20.45 53.45
C GLU A 3 -6.66 -18.91 53.56
N GLY A 4 -5.69 -18.18 53.01
CA GLY A 4 -5.61 -16.72 53.18
C GLY A 4 -4.82 -16.08 52.05
N ASP A 5 -5.46 -16.02 50.90
CA ASP A 5 -5.06 -15.39 49.65
C ASP A 5 -5.11 -13.85 49.79
N GLN A 6 -4.00 -13.13 49.53
CA GLN A 6 -4.01 -11.71 49.14
C GLN A 6 -2.81 -11.37 48.23
N ASN A 7 -3.10 -11.32 46.93
CA ASN A 7 -2.63 -10.35 45.95
C ASN A 7 -1.11 -10.17 45.77
N THR A 8 -0.48 -11.11 45.06
CA THR A 8 0.61 -10.75 44.15
C THR A 8 0.02 -10.08 42.92
N GLY A 9 0.08 -8.75 42.87
CA GLY A 9 -0.25 -7.99 41.67
C GLY A 9 0.63 -8.45 40.50
N ILE A 10 0.01 -9.08 39.51
CA ILE A 10 0.61 -9.29 38.21
C ILE A 10 0.81 -7.90 37.62
N ILE A 11 2.06 -7.41 37.62
CA ILE A 11 2.45 -6.31 36.75
C ILE A 11 2.40 -6.90 35.35
N GLU A 12 1.28 -6.72 34.65
CA GLU A 12 1.19 -7.01 33.22
C GLU A 12 2.25 -6.18 32.52
N LYS A 13 3.33 -6.84 32.10
CA LYS A 13 4.30 -6.25 31.18
C LYS A 13 3.62 -6.12 29.83
N TRP A 14 3.17 -4.92 29.53
CA TRP A 14 2.66 -4.56 28.21
C TRP A 14 3.79 -4.69 27.18
N ASN A 15 3.67 -5.68 26.30
CA ASN A 15 4.58 -5.81 25.15
C ASN A 15 4.15 -4.82 24.08
N TRP A 16 4.97 -3.79 23.86
CA TRP A 16 4.78 -2.81 22.80
C TRP A 16 5.43 -3.31 21.51
N VAL A 17 4.65 -3.46 20.44
CA VAL A 17 5.19 -3.70 19.10
C VAL A 17 5.41 -2.35 18.43
N HIS A 18 6.67 -1.93 18.34
CA HIS A 18 7.05 -0.73 17.61
C HIS A 18 7.27 -1.06 16.12
N VAL A 19 6.36 -0.63 15.26
CA VAL A 19 6.62 -0.57 13.81
C VAL A 19 7.12 0.83 13.48
N THR A 20 8.44 0.98 13.44
CA THR A 20 9.08 2.24 13.07
C THR A 20 9.37 2.24 11.57
N LEU A 21 8.54 2.96 10.80
CA LEU A 21 8.88 3.28 9.42
C LEU A 21 9.93 4.40 9.44
N TRP A 22 11.19 4.06 9.19
CA TRP A 22 12.28 5.03 9.13
C TRP A 22 12.23 5.87 7.84
N TYR A 23 12.32 7.20 8.00
CA TYR A 23 12.38 8.18 6.93
C TYR A 23 13.54 9.15 7.17
N PRO A 24 14.58 9.17 6.32
CA PRO A 24 15.60 10.20 6.38
C PRO A 24 15.12 11.44 5.61
N GLY A 25 14.75 12.51 6.33
CA GLY A 25 14.45 13.82 5.74
C GLY A 25 13.43 14.65 6.53
N LYS A 26 13.60 15.98 6.56
CA LYS A 26 12.67 16.91 7.19
C LYS A 26 11.32 16.84 6.47
N SER A 27 10.31 16.24 7.11
CA SER A 27 9.11 15.77 6.42
C SER A 27 7.84 16.62 6.70
N PRO A 28 7.01 16.91 5.68
CA PRO A 28 5.64 17.44 5.81
C PRO A 28 4.64 16.53 6.55
N LEU A 29 5.08 15.38 7.07
CA LEU A 29 4.26 14.34 7.72
C LEU A 29 3.57 14.75 9.02
N TRP A 30 3.92 15.89 9.62
CA TRP A 30 3.24 16.43 10.81
C TRP A 30 1.74 16.67 10.57
N ASN A 31 1.36 17.00 9.33
CA ASN A 31 -0.04 17.16 8.94
C ASN A 31 -0.77 15.83 8.66
N MET A 32 -0.03 14.74 8.42
CA MET A 32 -0.61 13.41 8.20
C MET A 32 -1.01 12.73 9.50
N ALA A 33 -0.19 12.84 10.56
CA ALA A 33 -0.57 12.37 11.89
C ALA A 33 -1.86 13.06 12.41
N ARG A 34 -2.05 14.35 12.07
CA ARG A 34 -3.31 15.08 12.32
C ARG A 34 -4.51 14.56 11.52
N MET A 35 -4.31 14.10 10.28
CA MET A 35 -5.41 13.54 9.47
C MET A 35 -5.91 12.18 9.97
N PHE A 36 -5.03 11.37 10.58
CA PHE A 36 -5.41 10.07 11.13
C PHE A 36 -5.95 10.15 12.58
N THR A 37 -5.49 11.11 13.39
CA THR A 37 -5.95 11.29 14.78
C THR A 37 -7.28 12.03 14.93
N HIS A 38 -7.81 12.65 13.87
CA HIS A 38 -9.12 13.31 13.90
C HIS A 38 -10.31 12.40 13.57
N TYR A 39 -10.09 11.08 13.41
CA TYR A 39 -11.17 10.14 13.09
C TYR A 39 -11.73 9.35 14.28
N GLU A 40 -11.19 9.50 15.49
CA GLU A 40 -11.85 9.07 16.73
C GLU A 40 -11.72 10.19 17.77
N ALA A 41 -12.87 10.61 18.32
CA ALA A 41 -12.96 11.74 19.23
C ALA A 41 -12.27 11.47 20.57
N TYR A 42 -11.19 12.20 20.88
CA TYR A 42 -10.70 12.44 22.25
C TYR A 42 -10.12 13.87 22.37
N PRO A 43 -10.24 14.53 23.55
CA PRO A 43 -10.08 15.98 23.69
C PRO A 43 -8.61 16.46 23.71
N GLU A 44 -8.41 17.68 23.19
CA GLU A 44 -7.15 18.35 22.83
C GLU A 44 -6.15 18.67 23.98
N SER A 45 -6.26 18.11 25.18
CA SER A 45 -5.59 18.71 26.36
C SER A 45 -4.26 18.09 26.77
N ILE A 46 -3.56 17.32 25.94
CA ILE A 46 -2.21 16.84 26.27
C ILE A 46 -1.34 16.95 25.03
N ILE A 47 -0.26 17.72 25.15
CA ILE A 47 1.01 17.72 24.39
C ILE A 47 1.44 19.19 24.14
N SER A 48 1.99 19.81 25.18
CA SER A 48 2.89 20.95 25.05
C SER A 48 4.19 20.61 25.77
N GLY A 49 5.27 20.41 25.01
CA GLY A 49 6.64 20.34 25.55
C GLY A 49 7.40 19.07 25.21
N LEU A 50 7.97 19.00 24.01
CA LEU A 50 9.18 18.21 23.73
C LEU A 50 10.07 18.96 22.72
N PRO A 51 11.41 18.89 22.85
CA PRO A 51 12.34 19.79 22.18
C PRO A 51 12.61 19.45 20.69
N ASP A 52 12.87 20.51 19.92
CA ASP A 52 13.19 20.52 18.49
C ASP A 52 14.53 19.84 18.16
N ALA A 53 14.64 18.51 18.24
CA ALA A 53 15.74 17.76 17.61
C ALA A 53 15.50 16.23 17.64
N ALA A 54 14.50 15.73 16.91
CA ALA A 54 14.44 14.32 16.56
C ALA A 54 13.70 14.12 15.24
N TYR A 55 14.30 13.34 14.33
CA TYR A 55 13.75 12.99 13.02
C TYR A 55 12.39 12.28 13.18
N PRO A 56 11.30 12.76 12.54
CA PRO A 56 10.00 12.14 12.74
C PRO A 56 9.84 10.91 11.83
N GLY A 57 10.05 9.72 12.40
CA GLY A 57 9.41 8.51 11.90
C GLY A 57 7.96 8.48 12.36
N VAL A 58 7.03 8.05 11.49
CA VAL A 58 5.67 7.75 11.92
C VAL A 58 5.70 6.37 12.57
N SER A 59 5.47 6.34 13.89
CA SER A 59 5.28 5.10 14.64
C SER A 59 3.78 4.85 14.78
N TYR A 60 3.32 3.71 14.29
CA TYR A 60 1.99 3.21 14.63
C TYR A 60 2.12 2.37 15.89
N ILE A 61 1.50 2.83 16.99
CA ILE A 61 1.48 2.11 18.25
C ILE A 61 0.14 1.37 18.30
N PHE A 62 0.20 0.04 18.28
CA PHE A 62 -0.96 -0.83 18.50
C PHE A 62 -0.87 -1.41 19.91
N PRO A 63 -1.44 -0.75 20.93
CA PRO A 63 -1.34 -1.23 22.31
C PRO A 63 -2.00 -2.61 22.44
N GLY A 64 -1.27 -3.58 22.98
CA GLY A 64 -1.80 -4.91 23.32
C GLY A 64 -1.99 -5.89 22.17
N LEU A 65 -1.59 -5.56 20.94
CA LEU A 65 -1.65 -6.47 19.80
C LEU A 65 -0.26 -7.07 19.51
N SER A 66 -0.19 -8.40 19.43
CA SER A 66 0.97 -9.11 18.86
C SER A 66 1.19 -8.69 17.39
N PRO A 67 2.39 -8.85 16.82
CA PRO A 67 2.63 -8.53 15.41
C PRO A 67 1.69 -9.25 14.44
N LEU A 68 1.29 -10.48 14.79
CA LEU A 68 0.28 -11.25 14.05
C LEU A 68 -1.11 -10.62 14.17
N GLN A 69 -1.47 -10.11 15.36
CA GLN A 69 -2.72 -9.36 15.55
C GLN A 69 -2.67 -7.98 14.90
N VAL A 70 -1.52 -7.32 14.80
CA VAL A 70 -1.35 -6.08 14.03
C VAL A 70 -1.50 -6.37 12.54
N ALA A 71 -0.85 -7.41 12.01
CA ALA A 71 -1.03 -7.85 10.63
C ALA A 71 -2.49 -8.26 10.36
N LYS A 72 -3.14 -8.96 11.29
CA LYS A 72 -4.56 -9.32 11.21
C LYS A 72 -5.48 -8.11 11.33
N THR A 73 -5.15 -7.14 12.18
CA THR A 73 -5.91 -5.89 12.34
C THR A 73 -5.72 -4.98 11.12
N VAL A 74 -4.54 -4.92 10.52
CA VAL A 74 -4.29 -4.25 9.23
C VAL A 74 -5.05 -4.95 8.09
N LYS A 75 -5.13 -6.28 8.12
CA LYS A 75 -5.93 -7.10 7.20
C LYS A 75 -7.44 -6.87 7.40
N ASP A 76 -7.89 -6.74 8.65
CA ASP A 76 -9.30 -6.57 9.04
C ASP A 76 -9.76 -5.09 8.94
N ILE A 77 -8.86 -4.11 9.04
CA ILE A 77 -9.14 -2.66 8.95
C ILE A 77 -9.33 -2.19 7.49
N SER A 78 -8.88 -2.94 6.49
CA SER A 78 -8.73 -2.36 5.13
C SER A 78 -9.26 -3.22 3.98
N ILE A 79 -10.32 -4.01 4.16
CA ILE A 79 -11.04 -4.55 2.99
C ILE A 79 -12.54 -4.46 3.19
N SER A 80 -13.15 -3.38 2.68
CA SER A 80 -14.60 -3.31 2.54
C SER A 80 -15.07 -4.41 1.59
N SER A 81 -16.33 -4.86 1.73
CA SER A 81 -16.93 -5.81 0.77
C SER A 81 -16.76 -5.33 -0.67
N ALA A 82 -16.85 -4.03 -0.92
CA ALA A 82 -16.61 -3.42 -2.22
C ALA A 82 -15.18 -3.64 -2.75
N THR A 83 -14.15 -3.45 -1.90
CA THR A 83 -12.76 -3.71 -2.32
C THR A 83 -12.52 -5.20 -2.62
N ASN A 84 -13.12 -6.13 -1.87
CA ASN A 84 -13.04 -7.57 -2.18
C ASN A 84 -13.70 -7.88 -3.52
N THR A 85 -14.93 -7.42 -3.75
CA THR A 85 -15.65 -7.66 -5.01
C THR A 85 -14.90 -7.11 -6.22
N PHE A 86 -14.30 -5.93 -6.11
CA PHE A 86 -13.43 -5.37 -7.16
C PHE A 86 -12.24 -6.28 -7.44
N VAL A 87 -11.52 -6.69 -6.38
CA VAL A 87 -10.31 -7.51 -6.49
C VAL A 87 -10.63 -8.87 -7.10
N GLU A 88 -11.70 -9.53 -6.65
CA GLU A 88 -12.16 -10.82 -7.17
C GLU A 88 -12.52 -10.74 -8.65
N SER A 89 -13.29 -9.73 -9.05
CA SER A 89 -13.73 -9.53 -10.44
C SER A 89 -12.54 -9.28 -11.37
N PHE A 90 -11.60 -8.41 -10.96
CA PHE A 90 -10.37 -8.17 -11.71
C PHE A 90 -9.52 -9.44 -11.82
N THR A 91 -9.32 -10.12 -10.69
CA THR A 91 -8.47 -11.31 -10.58
C THR A 91 -9.00 -12.43 -11.49
N GLN A 92 -10.31 -12.66 -11.47
CA GLN A 92 -10.95 -13.65 -12.33
C GLN A 92 -10.68 -13.37 -13.82
N VAL A 93 -10.84 -12.12 -14.27
CA VAL A 93 -10.57 -11.76 -15.67
C VAL A 93 -9.11 -11.99 -16.05
N VAL A 94 -8.16 -11.66 -15.17
CA VAL A 94 -6.74 -11.88 -15.43
C VAL A 94 -6.43 -13.37 -15.63
N TYR A 95 -6.87 -14.22 -14.69
CA TYR A 95 -6.59 -15.67 -14.78
C TYR A 95 -7.36 -16.38 -15.90
N CYS A 96 -8.47 -15.81 -16.39
CA CYS A 96 -9.20 -16.34 -17.54
C CYS A 96 -8.67 -15.84 -18.90
N SER A 97 -7.67 -14.95 -18.92
CA SER A 97 -7.11 -14.37 -20.15
C SER A 97 -5.63 -14.73 -20.31
N ASP A 98 -5.29 -15.44 -21.39
CA ASP A 98 -3.90 -15.77 -21.72
C ASP A 98 -3.04 -14.51 -21.85
N THR A 99 -3.61 -13.45 -22.45
CA THR A 99 -2.92 -12.18 -22.64
C THR A 99 -2.59 -11.52 -21.31
N LEU A 100 -3.57 -11.44 -20.39
CA LEU A 100 -3.36 -10.81 -19.09
C LEU A 100 -2.49 -11.66 -18.17
N THR A 101 -2.64 -12.99 -18.21
CA THR A 101 -1.78 -13.93 -17.46
C THR A 101 -0.32 -13.75 -17.88
N GLN A 102 -0.03 -13.75 -19.19
CA GLN A 102 1.32 -13.52 -19.70
C GLN A 102 1.82 -12.11 -19.37
N LEU A 103 0.92 -11.12 -19.38
CA LEU A 103 1.26 -9.74 -19.08
C LEU A 103 1.67 -9.55 -17.62
N PHE A 104 1.00 -10.21 -16.67
CA PHE A 104 1.28 -10.07 -15.25
C PHE A 104 2.34 -11.06 -14.72
N ASP A 105 2.70 -12.09 -15.49
CA ASP A 105 3.76 -13.01 -15.10
C ASP A 105 5.16 -12.38 -15.25
N PHE A 106 5.68 -11.90 -14.13
CA PHE A 106 7.00 -11.30 -13.96
C PHE A 106 7.96 -12.22 -13.17
N SER A 107 7.71 -13.53 -13.18
CA SER A 107 8.54 -14.52 -12.47
C SER A 107 10.02 -14.48 -12.86
N GLU A 108 10.33 -14.12 -14.11
CA GLU A 108 11.70 -13.97 -14.62
C GLU A 108 12.28 -12.56 -14.45
N ILE A 109 11.51 -11.61 -13.91
CA ILE A 109 11.88 -10.20 -13.80
C ILE A 109 12.25 -9.89 -12.35
N THR A 110 13.39 -9.23 -12.16
CA THR A 110 13.80 -8.79 -10.83
C THR A 110 12.98 -7.61 -10.35
N ALA A 111 12.68 -7.56 -9.05
CA ALA A 111 11.99 -6.42 -8.45
C ALA A 111 12.74 -5.09 -8.65
N LEU A 112 14.08 -5.14 -8.76
CA LEU A 112 14.92 -3.97 -9.06
C LEU A 112 14.72 -3.43 -10.49
N GLN A 113 14.61 -4.32 -11.49
CA GLN A 113 14.32 -3.89 -12.86
C GLN A 113 12.94 -3.22 -12.93
N TYR A 114 11.95 -3.85 -12.29
CA TYR A 114 10.60 -3.32 -12.25
C TYR A 114 10.50 -1.99 -11.49
N SER A 115 11.14 -1.88 -10.32
CA SER A 115 11.12 -0.64 -9.52
C SER A 115 11.73 0.56 -10.26
N ARG A 116 12.79 0.35 -11.05
CA ARG A 116 13.38 1.40 -11.91
C ARG A 116 12.40 1.87 -12.98
N PHE A 117 11.62 0.96 -13.57
CA PHE A 117 10.56 1.34 -14.49
C PHE A 117 9.49 2.15 -13.75
N VAL A 118 8.94 1.61 -12.65
CA VAL A 118 7.86 2.26 -11.89
C VAL A 118 8.29 3.64 -11.41
N TYR A 119 9.55 3.83 -11.00
CA TYR A 119 10.06 5.12 -10.53
C TYR A 119 9.98 6.17 -11.65
N ARG A 120 10.52 5.86 -12.83
CA ARG A 120 10.50 6.77 -13.99
C ARG A 120 9.08 7.03 -14.48
N TYR A 121 8.25 5.99 -14.46
CA TYR A 121 6.87 6.07 -14.91
C TYR A 121 6.01 6.90 -13.96
N ALA A 122 6.19 6.73 -12.64
CA ALA A 122 5.58 7.57 -11.61
C ALA A 122 6.07 9.01 -11.72
N GLU A 123 7.37 9.25 -11.88
CA GLU A 123 7.94 10.59 -12.08
C GLU A 123 7.26 11.31 -13.25
N TYR A 124 7.13 10.63 -14.39
CA TYR A 124 6.47 11.15 -15.57
C TYR A 124 5.03 11.59 -15.30
N TRP A 125 4.18 10.71 -14.77
CA TRP A 125 2.77 11.01 -14.53
C TRP A 125 2.54 12.01 -13.40
N LEU A 126 3.29 11.91 -12.30
CA LEU A 126 3.22 12.85 -11.20
C LEU A 126 3.59 14.27 -11.64
N THR A 127 4.59 14.40 -12.53
CA THR A 127 4.94 15.68 -13.17
C THR A 127 3.80 16.21 -14.02
N ARG A 128 3.17 15.37 -14.86
CA ARG A 128 2.02 15.78 -15.68
C ARG A 128 0.80 16.19 -14.86
N TRP A 129 0.60 15.59 -13.70
CA TRP A 129 -0.45 15.98 -12.75
C TRP A 129 -0.03 17.15 -11.85
N CYS A 130 1.10 17.79 -12.11
CA CYS A 130 1.64 18.92 -11.36
C CYS A 130 1.81 18.63 -9.85
N THR A 131 2.13 17.38 -9.51
CA THR A 131 2.34 16.95 -8.12
C THR A 131 3.62 17.58 -7.56
N ARG A 132 3.57 18.07 -6.32
CA ARG A 132 4.78 18.61 -5.65
C ARG A 132 5.67 17.47 -5.17
N ASN A 133 6.97 17.71 -5.08
CA ASN A 133 7.95 16.74 -4.58
C ASN A 133 7.92 15.39 -5.34
N VAL A 134 7.78 15.44 -6.67
CA VAL A 134 7.63 14.27 -7.55
C VAL A 134 8.60 13.14 -7.21
N TYR A 135 9.88 13.45 -7.04
CA TYR A 135 10.93 12.45 -6.73
C TYR A 135 10.66 11.70 -5.43
N ILE A 136 10.20 12.39 -4.40
CA ILE A 136 9.88 11.79 -3.10
C ILE A 136 8.67 10.86 -3.23
N ALA A 137 7.64 11.26 -3.98
CA ALA A 137 6.48 10.41 -4.23
C ALA A 137 6.83 9.17 -5.07
N ALA A 138 7.63 9.34 -6.13
CA ALA A 138 8.09 8.23 -6.95
C ALA A 138 8.98 7.25 -6.17
N GLU A 139 9.86 7.76 -5.31
CA GLU A 139 10.67 6.94 -4.40
C GLU A 139 9.78 6.19 -3.42
N PHE A 140 8.80 6.86 -2.80
CA PHE A 140 7.87 6.23 -1.87
C PHE A 140 7.10 5.06 -2.53
N ALA A 141 6.61 5.27 -3.75
CA ALA A 141 5.87 4.26 -4.50
C ALA A 141 6.71 3.02 -4.82
N THR A 142 8.04 3.15 -4.92
CA THR A 142 8.93 2.10 -5.43
C THR A 142 9.83 1.45 -4.39
N ARG A 143 10.15 2.15 -3.30
CA ARG A 143 11.02 1.64 -2.24
C ARG A 143 10.59 0.27 -1.69
N PRO A 144 9.30 -0.03 -1.50
CA PRO A 144 8.88 -1.35 -1.00
C PRO A 144 9.15 -2.50 -1.97
N LEU A 145 9.23 -2.25 -3.28
CA LEU A 145 9.55 -3.29 -4.26
C LEU A 145 10.96 -3.84 -4.06
N ILE A 146 11.95 -2.94 -3.98
CA ILE A 146 13.37 -3.32 -3.89
C ILE A 146 13.74 -3.94 -2.54
N ASN A 147 13.03 -3.58 -1.48
CA ASN A 147 13.37 -4.01 -0.13
C ASN A 147 12.78 -5.36 0.23
N ASN A 148 11.71 -5.78 -0.44
CA ASN A 148 10.90 -6.92 0.02
C ASN A 148 10.73 -8.03 -1.01
N PHE A 149 11.11 -7.82 -2.28
CA PHE A 149 10.89 -8.79 -3.34
C PHE A 149 12.18 -9.05 -4.12
N CYS A 150 12.42 -10.32 -4.46
CA CYS A 150 13.45 -10.69 -5.43
C CYS A 150 12.86 -10.77 -6.83
N THR A 151 11.73 -11.47 -6.95
CA THR A 151 10.93 -11.64 -8.16
C THR A 151 9.48 -11.24 -7.90
N LEU A 152 8.71 -11.09 -8.97
CA LEU A 152 7.31 -10.66 -8.91
C LEU A 152 6.44 -11.70 -9.64
N PRO A 153 6.08 -12.82 -9.00
CA PRO A 153 5.24 -13.81 -9.66
C PRO A 153 3.86 -13.26 -9.97
N LEU A 154 3.17 -13.89 -10.92
CA LEU A 154 1.81 -13.54 -11.38
C LEU A 154 0.88 -13.16 -10.22
N ASP A 155 0.73 -14.05 -9.25
CA ASP A 155 -0.18 -13.89 -8.13
C ASP A 155 0.10 -12.63 -7.30
N THR A 156 1.38 -12.33 -7.07
CA THR A 156 1.81 -11.13 -6.33
C THR A 156 1.48 -9.88 -7.13
N MET A 157 1.74 -9.88 -8.43
CA MET A 157 1.45 -8.75 -9.30
C MET A 157 -0.06 -8.47 -9.39
N VAL A 158 -0.88 -9.51 -9.61
CA VAL A 158 -2.34 -9.40 -9.72
C VAL A 158 -2.94 -8.86 -8.43
N ARG A 159 -2.55 -9.42 -7.27
CA ARG A 159 -3.03 -8.92 -5.97
C ARG A 159 -2.57 -7.50 -5.68
N ALA A 160 -1.29 -7.18 -5.90
CA ALA A 160 -0.78 -5.84 -5.67
C ALA A 160 -1.57 -4.79 -6.47
N PHE A 161 -1.71 -5.01 -7.79
CA PHE A 161 -2.35 -4.06 -8.69
C PHE A 161 -3.84 -3.89 -8.41
N SER A 162 -4.56 -4.99 -8.18
CA SER A 162 -5.98 -4.94 -7.83
C SER A 162 -6.21 -4.24 -6.49
N ASN A 163 -5.44 -4.60 -5.45
CA ASN A 163 -5.55 -3.98 -4.12
C ASN A 163 -5.19 -2.49 -4.14
N ILE A 164 -4.10 -2.11 -4.81
CA ILE A 164 -3.68 -0.70 -4.93
C ILE A 164 -4.79 0.12 -5.59
N MET A 165 -5.32 -0.34 -6.72
CA MET A 165 -6.37 0.39 -7.42
C MET A 165 -7.63 0.47 -6.59
N ALA A 166 -8.14 -0.66 -6.09
CA ALA A 166 -9.35 -0.73 -5.27
C ALA A 166 -9.27 0.21 -4.06
N ARG A 167 -8.15 0.19 -3.32
CA ARG A 167 -7.92 1.07 -2.17
C ARG A 167 -7.87 2.53 -2.59
N PHE A 168 -7.21 2.87 -3.70
CA PHE A 168 -7.14 4.24 -4.17
C PHE A 168 -8.53 4.81 -4.48
N ILE A 169 -9.33 4.11 -5.28
CA ILE A 169 -10.68 4.58 -5.63
C ILE A 169 -11.67 4.48 -4.47
N TYR A 170 -11.45 3.59 -3.50
CA TYR A 170 -12.17 3.57 -2.22
C TYR A 170 -11.84 4.80 -1.36
N PHE A 171 -10.56 5.16 -1.22
CA PHE A 171 -10.15 6.36 -0.50
C PHE A 171 -10.62 7.66 -1.14
N GLU A 172 -10.80 7.68 -2.46
CA GLU A 172 -11.43 8.78 -3.19
C GLU A 172 -12.98 8.76 -3.10
N ARG A 173 -13.56 7.78 -2.38
CA ARG A 173 -15.01 7.58 -2.19
C ARG A 173 -15.79 7.33 -3.49
N ILE A 174 -15.14 6.69 -4.46
CA ILE A 174 -15.71 6.36 -5.77
C ILE A 174 -16.19 4.90 -5.76
N LEU A 175 -15.42 4.01 -5.14
CA LEU A 175 -15.76 2.59 -5.04
C LEU A 175 -16.84 2.36 -3.97
N THR A 176 -17.96 1.79 -4.41
CA THR A 176 -19.08 1.34 -3.58
C THR A 176 -19.36 -0.13 -3.87
N LEU A 177 -20.24 -0.77 -3.10
CA LEU A 177 -20.61 -2.16 -3.37
C LEU A 177 -21.34 -2.30 -4.72
N ASP A 178 -22.13 -1.30 -5.10
CA ASP A 178 -22.96 -1.33 -6.30
C ASP A 178 -22.14 -1.25 -7.61
N ASN A 179 -20.93 -0.67 -7.56
CA ASN A 179 -20.08 -0.49 -8.74
C ASN A 179 -18.78 -1.29 -8.70
N ALA A 180 -18.53 -2.05 -7.61
CA ALA A 180 -17.26 -2.71 -7.41
C ALA A 180 -16.91 -3.76 -8.48
N GLU A 181 -17.88 -4.59 -8.83
CA GLU A 181 -17.72 -5.60 -9.89
C GLU A 181 -17.44 -4.93 -11.24
N GLU A 182 -18.29 -3.98 -11.64
CA GLU A 182 -18.14 -3.25 -12.91
C GLU A 182 -16.76 -2.57 -12.99
N PHE A 183 -16.30 -1.94 -11.92
CA PHE A 183 -14.99 -1.30 -11.86
C PHE A 183 -13.84 -2.31 -11.92
N GLY A 184 -13.95 -3.48 -11.28
CA GLY A 184 -12.94 -4.54 -11.39
C GLY A 184 -12.80 -5.04 -12.83
N LEU A 185 -13.93 -5.25 -13.51
CA LEU A 185 -13.98 -5.65 -14.92
C LEU A 185 -13.45 -4.55 -15.85
N ALA A 186 -13.87 -3.30 -15.64
CA ALA A 186 -13.41 -2.16 -16.42
C ALA A 186 -11.91 -1.93 -16.26
N TYR A 187 -11.37 -2.18 -15.07
CA TYR A 187 -9.95 -2.08 -14.82
C TYR A 187 -9.16 -3.15 -15.58
N ALA A 188 -9.58 -4.41 -15.53
CA ALA A 188 -8.96 -5.48 -16.32
C ALA A 188 -9.00 -5.18 -17.81
N LYS A 189 -10.14 -4.68 -18.31
CA LYS A 189 -10.31 -4.25 -19.71
C LYS A 189 -9.37 -3.11 -20.09
N ALA A 190 -9.16 -2.11 -19.23
CA ALA A 190 -8.22 -1.02 -19.50
C ALA A 190 -6.79 -1.54 -19.68
N ILE A 191 -6.38 -2.51 -18.86
CA ILE A 191 -5.07 -3.15 -18.98
C ILE A 191 -4.98 -4.00 -20.24
N GLU A 192 -6.02 -4.75 -20.59
CA GLU A 192 -6.06 -5.54 -21.81
C GLU A 192 -5.96 -4.67 -23.06
N GLU A 193 -6.72 -3.57 -23.13
CA GLU A 193 -6.66 -2.62 -24.23
C GLU A 193 -5.30 -1.92 -24.32
N SER A 194 -4.68 -1.63 -23.18
CA SER A 194 -3.29 -1.14 -23.16
C SER A 194 -2.31 -2.18 -23.69
N ALA A 195 -2.47 -3.45 -23.32
CA ALA A 195 -1.64 -4.54 -23.84
C ALA A 195 -1.76 -4.67 -25.36
N LYS A 196 -2.97 -4.57 -25.93
CA LYS A 196 -3.19 -4.57 -27.39
C LYS A 196 -2.41 -3.46 -28.11
N ARG A 197 -2.26 -2.28 -27.48
CA ARG A 197 -1.53 -1.13 -28.06
C ARG A 197 -0.02 -1.24 -27.89
N ASN A 198 0.43 -1.78 -26.77
CA ASN A 198 1.80 -1.61 -26.30
C ASN A 198 2.64 -2.89 -26.31
N LEU A 199 2.04 -4.08 -26.17
CA LEU A 199 2.77 -5.33 -25.99
C LEU A 199 3.47 -5.77 -27.29
N LYS A 200 4.82 -5.69 -27.29
CA LYS A 200 5.67 -5.97 -28.46
C LYS A 200 6.70 -7.08 -28.18
N GLY A 201 6.44 -7.92 -27.18
CA GLY A 201 7.32 -9.04 -26.81
C GLY A 201 8.57 -8.66 -26.01
N THR A 202 8.75 -7.39 -25.63
CA THR A 202 9.86 -6.95 -24.76
C THR A 202 9.38 -6.71 -23.33
N THR A 203 10.28 -6.83 -22.36
CA THR A 203 10.00 -6.55 -20.95
C THR A 203 9.48 -5.13 -20.72
N ASP A 204 10.11 -4.13 -21.32
CA ASP A 204 9.66 -2.73 -21.21
C ASP A 204 8.26 -2.52 -21.80
N SER A 205 7.90 -3.28 -22.84
CA SER A 205 6.54 -3.22 -23.42
C SER A 205 5.48 -3.83 -22.51
N LYS A 206 5.82 -4.86 -21.72
CA LYS A 206 4.94 -5.39 -20.66
C LYS A 206 4.74 -4.34 -19.55
N PHE A 207 5.83 -3.74 -19.08
CA PHE A 207 5.77 -2.71 -18.05
C PHE A 207 4.91 -1.52 -18.46
N LEU A 208 5.10 -1.04 -19.69
CA LEU A 208 4.32 0.05 -20.26
C LEU A 208 2.85 -0.32 -20.38
N SER A 209 2.54 -1.54 -20.82
CA SER A 209 1.15 -2.00 -20.95
C SER A 209 0.40 -1.96 -19.61
N ILE A 210 1.01 -2.46 -18.53
CA ILE A 210 0.42 -2.39 -17.18
C ILE A 210 0.33 -0.95 -16.70
N GLY A 211 1.39 -0.16 -16.86
CA GLY A 211 1.43 1.24 -16.43
C GLY A 211 0.36 2.11 -17.09
N GLU A 212 0.24 2.04 -18.42
CA GLU A 212 -0.76 2.81 -19.18
C GLU A 212 -2.17 2.33 -18.85
N GLY A 213 -2.40 1.02 -18.73
CA GLY A 213 -3.71 0.48 -18.33
C GLY A 213 -4.15 0.92 -16.93
N PHE A 214 -3.19 1.00 -16.00
CA PHE A 214 -3.39 1.59 -14.67
C PHE A 214 -3.87 3.04 -14.76
N VAL A 215 -3.15 3.86 -15.52
CA VAL A 215 -3.45 5.29 -15.64
C VAL A 215 -4.73 5.54 -16.42
N ASP A 216 -4.98 4.80 -17.50
CA ASP A 216 -6.20 4.87 -18.30
C ASP A 216 -7.44 4.63 -17.43
N PHE A 217 -7.41 3.59 -16.60
CA PHE A 217 -8.52 3.34 -15.68
C PHE A 217 -8.62 4.44 -14.61
N ALA A 218 -7.51 4.81 -13.96
CA ALA A 218 -7.55 5.86 -12.94
C ALA A 218 -8.13 7.16 -13.48
N THR A 219 -7.73 7.57 -14.69
CA THR A 219 -8.19 8.81 -15.33
C THR A 219 -9.60 8.71 -15.91
N SER A 220 -10.12 7.51 -16.19
CA SER A 220 -11.51 7.32 -16.64
C SER A 220 -12.52 7.46 -15.50
N VAL A 221 -12.14 7.06 -14.28
CA VAL A 221 -13.03 7.12 -13.11
C VAL A 221 -12.88 8.42 -12.31
N LEU A 222 -11.76 9.14 -12.45
CA LEU A 222 -11.55 10.40 -11.73
C LEU A 222 -10.60 11.38 -12.42
N VAL A 223 -10.87 12.68 -12.20
CA VAL A 223 -9.98 13.76 -12.65
C VAL A 223 -8.73 13.82 -11.77
N MET A 224 -7.57 13.57 -12.36
CA MET A 224 -6.29 13.62 -11.64
C MET A 224 -5.88 15.06 -11.32
N THR A 225 -5.55 15.30 -10.05
CA THR A 225 -5.06 16.58 -9.53
C THR A 225 -3.73 16.36 -8.81
N PRO A 226 -2.93 17.41 -8.52
CA PRO A 226 -1.69 17.28 -7.75
C PRO A 226 -1.85 16.50 -6.44
N LYS A 227 -2.95 16.76 -5.71
CA LYS A 227 -3.24 16.08 -4.43
C LYS A 227 -3.54 14.60 -4.62
N ARG A 228 -4.23 14.24 -5.71
CA ARG A 228 -4.58 12.85 -6.05
C ARG A 228 -3.38 12.08 -6.58
N GLY A 229 -2.53 12.71 -7.39
CA GLY A 229 -1.25 12.13 -7.81
C GLY A 229 -0.39 11.75 -6.61
N TRP A 230 -0.24 12.66 -5.64
CA TRP A 230 0.46 12.37 -4.39
C TRP A 230 -0.17 11.18 -3.63
N ARG A 231 -1.50 11.20 -3.45
CA ARG A 231 -2.21 10.14 -2.71
C ARG A 231 -2.07 8.78 -3.39
N LEU A 232 -2.16 8.75 -4.72
CA LEU A 232 -1.98 7.54 -5.51
C LEU A 232 -0.57 6.96 -5.29
N ALA A 233 0.48 7.78 -5.33
CA ALA A 233 1.84 7.31 -5.08
C ALA A 233 2.00 6.71 -3.67
N MET A 234 1.35 7.30 -2.67
CA MET A 234 1.33 6.76 -1.30
C MET A 234 0.60 5.41 -1.23
N VAL A 235 -0.62 5.32 -1.78
CA VAL A 235 -1.39 4.06 -1.81
C VAL A 235 -0.64 2.97 -2.56
N PHE A 236 0.07 3.34 -3.63
CA PHE A 236 0.88 2.41 -4.42
C PHE A 236 2.03 1.83 -3.59
N GLY A 237 2.80 2.68 -2.89
CA GLY A 237 3.87 2.22 -1.99
C GLY A 237 3.33 1.36 -0.84
N GLU A 238 2.25 1.78 -0.20
CA GLU A 238 1.60 1.02 0.87
C GLU A 238 1.06 -0.34 0.39
N GLY A 239 0.55 -0.42 -0.84
CA GLY A 239 0.08 -1.67 -1.41
C GLY A 239 1.20 -2.69 -1.57
N TRP A 240 2.36 -2.27 -2.07
CA TRP A 240 3.53 -3.16 -2.15
C TRP A 240 4.04 -3.61 -0.77
N LEU A 241 4.02 -2.71 0.21
CA LEU A 241 4.39 -3.07 1.58
C LEU A 241 3.41 -4.08 2.18
N LEU A 242 2.11 -3.91 1.94
CA LEU A 242 1.10 -4.85 2.39
C LEU A 242 1.28 -6.23 1.73
N GLU A 243 1.52 -6.27 0.42
CA GLU A 243 1.80 -7.54 -0.27
C GLU A 243 3.08 -8.21 0.23
N ALA A 244 4.09 -7.44 0.60
CA ALA A 244 5.28 -7.97 1.24
C ALA A 244 4.94 -8.64 2.57
N ILE A 245 4.17 -7.95 3.43
CA ILE A 245 3.76 -8.50 4.73
C ILE A 245 2.91 -9.77 4.57
N MET A 246 2.05 -9.81 3.56
CA MET A 246 1.16 -10.96 3.33
C MET A 246 1.84 -12.18 2.70
N ASN A 247 2.89 -11.98 1.89
CA ASN A 247 3.51 -13.06 1.10
C ASN A 247 4.99 -13.33 1.43
N GLY A 248 5.64 -12.46 2.18
CA GLY A 248 7.05 -12.64 2.57
C GLY A 248 7.21 -13.63 3.72
N PRO A 249 8.38 -14.29 3.85
CA PRO A 249 8.77 -15.04 5.03
C PRO A 249 9.15 -14.08 6.16
N PHE A 250 8.25 -13.17 6.52
CA PHE A 250 8.46 -12.27 7.66
C PHE A 250 8.32 -13.09 8.95
N ASP A 251 9.41 -13.76 9.34
CA ASP A 251 9.72 -13.88 10.75
C ASP A 251 9.92 -12.45 11.25
N PHE A 252 8.95 -11.94 12.01
CA PHE A 252 9.10 -10.68 12.70
C PHE A 252 10.32 -10.80 13.63
N TYR A 253 11.49 -10.31 13.21
CA TYR A 253 12.57 -10.02 14.13
C TYR A 253 12.15 -8.81 14.97
N ILE A 254 11.41 -9.11 16.05
CA ILE A 254 11.19 -8.19 17.16
C ILE A 254 12.58 -7.91 17.73
N THR A 255 13.18 -6.80 17.33
CA THR A 255 14.30 -6.27 18.09
C THR A 255 13.70 -5.66 19.35
N HIS A 256 13.71 -6.43 20.44
CA HIS A 256 13.55 -5.88 21.77
C HIS A 256 14.67 -4.85 21.96
N ARG A 257 14.35 -3.56 21.80
CA ARG A 257 15.12 -2.52 22.46
C ARG A 257 14.49 -2.32 23.82
N ASP A 258 15.09 -2.97 24.81
CA ASP A 258 14.88 -2.58 26.20
C ASP A 258 15.39 -1.14 26.33
N TYR A 259 14.47 -0.22 26.63
CA TYR A 259 14.77 1.14 27.06
C TYR A 259 14.68 1.22 28.58
#